data_AF-A0AAE9Z1K9-F1
#
_entry.id   AF-A0AAE9Z1K9-F1
#
_cell.length_a   1.000
_cell.length_b   1.000
_cell.length_c   1.000
_cell.angle_alpha   90.00
_cell.angle_beta   90.00
_cell.angle_gamma   90.00
#
_symmetry.space_group_name_H-M   'P 1'
#
loop_
_entity.id
_entity.type
_entity.pdbx_description
1 polymer ?
#
loop_
_entity_poly.entity_id
_entity_poly.type
_entity_poly.pdbx_seq_one_letter_code
_entity_poly.pdbx_strand_id
1 'polypeptide(L)'
;MSNTNIPEPAQSAIENAQQSIAQSTALALSDATDNLRNLNTLSTTAIGVALSQYIETGDDKFCNIIKEAQSVVTRGAENFSTVGEKIATVLYESE
;
A
#
# COMPACT_ATOMS: atom_id res chain seq x y z
N MET A 1 -7.47 -17.20 -47.15
CA MET A 1 -8.26 -16.05 -46.65
C MET A 1 -7.64 -15.62 -45.34
N SER A 2 -6.73 -14.65 -45.38
CA SER A 2 -6.10 -14.13 -44.16
C SER A 2 -6.97 -12.99 -43.65
N ASN A 3 -7.74 -13.27 -42.59
CA ASN A 3 -8.47 -12.24 -41.87
C ASN A 3 -7.48 -11.49 -40.98
N THR A 4 -6.70 -10.58 -41.57
CA THR A 4 -5.82 -9.69 -40.81
C THR A 4 -6.68 -8.58 -40.23
N ASN A 5 -7.26 -8.85 -39.07
CA ASN A 5 -7.84 -7.84 -38.20
C ASN A 5 -6.66 -7.05 -37.59
N ILE A 6 -6.06 -6.16 -38.39
CA ILE A 6 -5.05 -5.21 -37.91
C ILE A 6 -5.84 -4.19 -37.07
N PRO A 7 -5.64 -4.13 -35.74
CA PRO A 7 -6.34 -3.14 -34.93
C PRO A 7 -6.03 -1.75 -35.47
N GLU A 8 -7.03 -0.87 -35.57
CA GLU A 8 -6.77 0.52 -35.93
C GLU A 8 -5.71 1.10 -34.99
N PRO A 9 -4.76 1.92 -35.48
CA PRO A 9 -3.70 2.49 -34.65
C PRO A 9 -4.19 3.14 -33.35
N ALA A 10 -5.39 3.72 -33.36
CA ALA A 10 -6.05 4.29 -32.19
C ALA A 10 -6.47 3.21 -31.16
N GLN A 11 -7.06 2.10 -31.61
CA GLN A 11 -7.46 0.98 -30.76
C GLN A 11 -6.23 0.34 -30.08
N SER A 12 -5.17 0.11 -30.85
CA SER A 12 -3.92 -0.42 -30.29
C SER A 12 -3.27 0.55 -29.28
N ALA A 13 -3.33 1.86 -29.52
CA ALA A 13 -2.83 2.84 -28.57
C ALA A 13 -3.61 2.85 -27.24
N ILE A 14 -4.94 2.72 -27.30
CA ILE A 14 -5.80 2.63 -26.11
C ILE A 14 -5.49 1.37 -25.31
N GLU A 15 -5.38 0.21 -25.97
CA GLU A 15 -5.05 -1.07 -25.32
C GLU A 15 -3.69 -1.02 -24.59
N ASN A 16 -2.67 -0.43 -25.24
CA ASN A 16 -1.36 -0.25 -24.64
C ASN A 16 -1.38 0.71 -23.44
N ALA A 17 -2.19 1.78 -23.50
CA ALA A 17 -2.37 2.71 -22.40
C ALA A 17 -3.06 2.03 -21.20
N GLN A 18 -4.14 1.27 -21.44
CA GLN A 18 -4.85 0.51 -20.40
C GLN A 18 -3.93 -0.53 -19.75
N GLN A 19 -3.12 -1.24 -20.55
CA GLN A 19 -2.15 -2.19 -20.01
C GLN A 19 -1.10 -1.50 -19.13
N SER A 20 -0.60 -0.33 -19.56
CA SER A 20 0.37 0.45 -18.79
C SER A 20 -0.22 0.94 -17.47
N ILE A 21 -1.46 1.42 -17.49
CA ILE A 21 -2.21 1.84 -16.29
C ILE A 21 -2.38 0.66 -15.33
N ALA A 22 -2.79 -0.51 -15.84
CA ALA A 22 -2.97 -1.70 -15.01
C ALA A 22 -1.64 -2.12 -14.34
N GLN A 23 -0.53 -2.09 -15.09
CA GLN A 23 0.80 -2.42 -14.56
C GLN A 23 1.27 -1.41 -13.51
N SER A 24 1.19 -0.10 -13.77
CA SER A 24 1.61 0.92 -12.81
C SER A 24 0.79 0.89 -11.53
N THR A 25 -0.51 0.61 -11.66
CA THR A 25 -1.44 0.46 -10.55
C THR A 25 -1.12 -0.77 -9.71
N ALA A 26 -0.81 -1.91 -10.35
CA ALA A 26 -0.39 -3.12 -9.63
C ALA A 26 0.91 -2.90 -8.85
N LEU A 27 1.88 -2.17 -9.42
CA LEU A 27 3.12 -1.80 -8.73
C LEU A 27 2.84 -0.91 -7.51
N ALA A 28 2.01 0.13 -7.67
CA ALA A 28 1.63 1.01 -6.56
C ALA A 28 0.94 0.26 -5.40
N LEU A 29 0.08 -0.72 -5.71
CA LEU A 29 -0.54 -1.57 -4.68
C LEU A 29 0.48 -2.46 -3.98
N SER A 30 1.43 -3.02 -4.72
CA SER A 30 2.53 -3.82 -4.16
C SER A 30 3.39 -2.98 -3.22
N ASP A 31 3.79 -1.79 -3.66
CA ASP A 31 4.59 -0.85 -2.85
C ASP A 31 3.88 -0.45 -1.56
N ALA A 32 2.57 -0.18 -1.64
CA ALA A 32 1.76 0.14 -0.47
C ALA A 32 1.64 -1.07 0.49
N THR A 33 1.50 -2.28 -0.04
CA THR A 33 1.46 -3.52 0.74
C THR A 33 2.79 -3.74 1.48
N ASP A 34 3.91 -3.57 0.78
CA ASP A 34 5.24 -3.74 1.33
C ASP A 34 5.56 -2.66 2.38
N ASN A 35 5.13 -1.42 2.14
CA ASN A 35 5.22 -0.35 3.13
C ASN A 35 4.47 -0.72 4.42
N LEU A 36 3.22 -1.18 4.32
CA LEU A 36 2.43 -1.60 5.48
C LEU A 36 3.10 -2.76 6.24
N ARG A 37 3.65 -3.74 5.53
CA ARG A 37 4.40 -4.86 6.15
C ARG A 37 5.65 -4.37 6.89
N ASN A 38 6.38 -3.42 6.32
CA ASN A 38 7.58 -2.84 6.92
C ASN A 38 7.22 -2.04 8.18
N LEU A 39 6.17 -1.20 8.12
CA LEU A 39 5.69 -0.45 9.28
C LEU A 39 5.22 -1.38 10.40
N ASN A 40 4.52 -2.47 10.08
CA ASN A 40 4.11 -3.48 11.06
C ASN A 40 5.30 -4.13 11.76
N THR A 41 6.33 -4.52 11.00
CA THR A 41 7.55 -5.11 11.55
C THR A 41 8.23 -4.14 12.51
N LEU A 42 8.51 -2.91 12.05
CA LEU A 42 9.19 -1.90 12.85
C LEU A 42 8.40 -1.53 14.11
N SER A 43 7.09 -1.33 13.97
CA SER A 43 6.22 -0.95 15.09
C SER A 43 6.12 -2.07 16.12
N THR A 44 6.00 -3.33 15.69
CA THR A 44 5.98 -4.49 16.60
C THR A 44 7.29 -4.62 17.36
N THR A 45 8.44 -4.42 16.69
CA THR A 45 9.74 -4.40 17.36
C THR A 45 9.83 -3.27 18.38
N ALA A 46 9.42 -2.05 18.02
CA ALA A 46 9.41 -0.92 18.94
C ALA A 46 8.52 -1.15 20.17
N ILE A 47 7.33 -1.73 19.96
CA ILE A 47 6.41 -2.12 21.04
C ILE A 47 7.07 -3.14 21.96
N GLY A 48 7.70 -4.19 21.42
CA GLY A 48 8.37 -5.22 22.22
C GLY A 48 9.49 -4.65 23.10
N VAL A 49 10.32 -3.77 22.54
CA VAL A 49 11.39 -3.09 23.28
C VAL A 49 10.80 -2.18 24.37
N ALA A 50 9.85 -1.32 24.02
CA ALA A 50 9.23 -0.41 24.98
C ALA A 50 8.50 -1.17 26.10
N LEU A 51 7.80 -2.25 25.78
CA LEU A 51 7.12 -3.09 26.76
C LEU A 51 8.13 -3.74 27.72
N SER A 52 9.26 -4.22 27.22
CA SER A 52 10.32 -4.78 28.06
C SER A 52 10.84 -3.74 29.05
N GLN A 53 11.11 -2.52 28.57
CA GLN A 53 11.56 -1.43 29.44
C GLN A 53 10.49 -1.01 30.45
N TYR A 54 9.21 -1.01 30.07
CA TYR A 54 8.12 -0.71 30.99
C TYR A 54 8.05 -1.73 32.13
N ILE A 55 8.14 -3.02 31.81
CA ILE A 55 8.12 -4.10 32.81
C ILE A 55 9.32 -3.99 33.76
N GLU A 56 10.50 -3.66 33.24
CA GLU A 56 11.72 -3.55 34.04
C GLU A 56 11.74 -2.32 34.95
N THR A 57 11.24 -1.18 34.48
CA THR A 57 11.41 0.11 35.16
C THR A 57 10.15 0.65 35.83
N GLY A 58 8.97 0.21 35.37
CA GLY A 58 7.68 0.80 35.74
C GLY A 58 7.45 2.22 35.20
N ASP A 59 8.30 2.74 34.32
CA ASP A 59 8.22 4.12 33.82
C ASP A 59 7.20 4.25 32.68
N ASP A 60 6.10 4.96 32.96
CA ASP A 60 4.98 5.15 32.02
C ASP A 60 5.37 5.84 30.71
N LYS A 61 6.55 6.46 30.59
CA LYS A 61 7.02 7.00 29.30
C LYS A 61 7.05 5.96 28.19
N PHE A 62 7.30 4.69 28.54
CA PHE A 62 7.34 3.60 27.59
C PHE A 62 5.94 3.25 27.06
N CYS A 63 4.88 3.51 27.83
CA CYS A 63 3.51 3.39 27.35
C CYS A 63 3.21 4.40 26.22
N ASN A 64 3.84 5.58 26.22
CA ASN A 64 3.69 6.53 25.12
C ASN A 64 4.34 6.01 23.83
N ILE A 65 5.52 5.40 23.92
CA ILE A 65 6.17 4.78 22.75
C ILE A 65 5.32 3.67 22.15
N ILE A 66 4.71 2.83 23.00
CA ILE A 66 3.79 1.77 22.56
C ILE A 66 2.61 2.36 21.80
N LYS A 67 1.98 3.43 22.32
CA LYS A 67 0.84 4.10 21.67
C LYS A 67 1.23 4.71 20.33
N GLU A 68 2.37 5.38 20.25
CA GLU A 68 2.86 5.97 18.98
C GLU A 68 3.14 4.88 17.94
N ALA A 69 3.79 3.78 18.32
CA ALA A 69 4.04 2.66 17.42
C ALA A 69 2.73 2.01 16.93
N GLN A 70 1.71 1.89 17.79
CA GLN A 70 0.38 1.44 17.38
C GLN A 70 -0.26 2.42 16.38
N SER A 71 -0.12 3.74 16.59
CA SER A 71 -0.63 4.76 15.68
C SER A 71 0.03 4.69 14.30
N VAL A 72 1.34 4.41 14.23
CA VAL A 72 2.06 4.23 12.96
C VAL A 72 1.44 3.11 12.12
N VAL A 73 1.08 1.98 12.75
CA VAL A 73 0.40 0.87 12.06
C VAL A 73 -0.97 1.28 11.53
N THR A 74 -1.78 1.94 12.37
CA THR A 74 -3.11 2.42 11.97
C THR A 74 -3.03 3.37 10.78
N ARG A 75 -2.14 4.36 10.84
CA ARG A 75 -1.90 5.31 9.74
C ARG A 75 -1.38 4.63 8.48
N GLY A 76 -0.52 3.60 8.64
CA GLY A 76 -0.07 2.76 7.54
C GLY A 76 -1.23 2.06 6.83
N ALA A 77 -2.17 1.51 7.59
CA ALA A 77 -3.36 0.84 7.05
C ALA A 77 -4.32 1.83 6.35
N GLU A 78 -4.51 3.03 6.92
CA GLU A 78 -5.28 4.11 6.31
C GLU A 78 -4.67 4.56 4.96
N ASN A 79 -3.34 4.72 4.92
CA ASN A 79 -2.62 5.05 3.70
C ASN A 79 -2.76 3.93 2.65
N PHE A 80 -2.64 2.66 3.06
CA PHE A 80 -2.85 1.52 2.18
C PHE A 80 -4.27 1.51 1.58
N SER A 81 -5.30 1.73 2.41
CA SER A 81 -6.70 1.84 1.95
C SER A 81 -6.86 2.97 0.94
N THR A 82 -6.31 4.15 1.25
CA THR A 82 -6.37 5.33 0.37
C THR A 82 -5.72 5.05 -0.99
N VAL A 83 -4.59 4.33 -1.02
CA VAL A 83 -3.97 3.91 -2.28
C VAL A 83 -4.87 2.93 -3.03
N GLY A 84 -5.44 1.93 -2.35
CA GLY A 84 -6.36 0.96 -2.95
C GLY A 84 -7.61 1.61 -3.56
N GLU A 85 -8.20 2.60 -2.89
CA GLU A 85 -9.37 3.35 -3.38
C GLU A 85 -9.03 4.18 -4.62
N LYS A 86 -7.88 4.86 -4.63
CA LYS A 86 -7.40 5.63 -5.80
C LYS A 86 -7.13 4.71 -6.98
N ILE A 87 -6.55 3.53 -6.73
CA ILE A 87 -6.33 2.49 -7.73
C ILE A 87 -7.65 2.00 -8.34
N ALA A 88 -8.65 1.69 -7.50
CA ALA A 88 -9.96 1.28 -7.96
C ALA A 88 -10.61 2.35 -8.84
N THR A 89 -10.50 3.62 -8.45
CA THR A 89 -10.97 4.75 -9.24
C THR A 89 -10.30 4.78 -10.62
N VAL A 90 -8.97 4.68 -10.69
CA VAL A 90 -8.23 4.70 -11.97
C VAL A 90 -8.57 3.51 -12.88
N LEU A 91 -8.85 2.33 -12.31
CA LEU A 91 -9.22 1.16 -13.10
C LEU A 91 -10.69 1.20 -13.58
N TYR A 92 -11.61 1.68 -12.74
CA TYR A 92 -13.06 1.60 -12.99
C TYR A 92 -13.69 2.89 -13.53
N GLU A 93 -13.07 4.08 -13.41
CA GLU A 93 -13.51 5.31 -14.12
C GLU A 93 -13.10 5.32 -15.60
N SER A 94 -12.62 4.19 -16.14
CA SER A 94 -12.35 4.02 -17.57
C SER A 94 -13.55 3.51 -18.39
N GLU A 95 -14.75 3.47 -17.79
CA GLU A 95 -16.05 3.19 -18.46
C GLU A 95 -16.83 4.47 -18.81
#